data_AF-A0AAN8G671-F1
#
_entry.id   AF-A0AAN8G671-F1
#
_cell.length_a   1.000
_cell.length_b   1.000
_cell.length_c   1.000
_cell.angle_alpha   90.00
_cell.angle_beta   90.00
_cell.angle_gamma   90.00
#
_symmetry.space_group_name_H-M   'P 1'
#
loop_
_entity.id
_entity.type
_entity.pdbx_description
1 polymer ?
#
loop_
_entity_poly.entity_id
_entity_poly.type
_entity_poly.pdbx_seq_one_letter_code
_entity_poly.pdbx_strand_id
1 'polypeptide(L)'
;MDEESPLTQVDLPVNENYEKETLDSTHISCANRWFEKIFSREFAKTFFTGQFLSLMLCGTAVTSGLLQQYGINAPTSQCFLNYVLLSIVYGGYLGCRSGERTLSCIIKTQGWKYALLAVIDVEANYLVVKAYSFTSVTSVQVLDSFSIPAVMLLSYIFLRVKYHISHIIGAIICLIGIGGLILADVLAKNHPDISQASNIPVGDVLCIFGAILYSVSNVGEEYVVKNFARSEFLGIIGIFGSFVSGIQAIILERDRFEGVDFLSVKILLPWILYSICLFLLYSIMTIGIQYTSAAAINLAILSADFYALLVGVFVFNYTFHILYFFAMAFIVFGIIVYSIKDTENRVPNTPQQLD
;
A
#
# COMPACT_ATOMS: atom_id res chain seq x y z
N MET A 1 4.74 -77.22 -21.59
CA MET A 1 6.00 -76.77 -20.98
C MET A 1 6.42 -75.59 -21.81
N ASP A 2 6.12 -74.44 -21.24
CA ASP A 2 6.13 -73.12 -21.86
C ASP A 2 7.56 -72.64 -22.13
N GLU A 3 7.81 -72.13 -23.33
CA GLU A 3 8.95 -71.26 -23.62
C GLU A 3 8.47 -69.81 -23.59
N GLU A 4 8.89 -69.05 -22.58
CA GLU A 4 8.73 -67.60 -22.51
C GLU A 4 9.58 -66.92 -23.60
N SER A 5 8.94 -66.09 -24.44
CA SER A 5 9.62 -65.10 -25.29
C SER A 5 9.74 -63.77 -24.53
N PRO A 6 10.90 -63.09 -24.54
CA PRO A 6 11.06 -61.83 -23.84
C PRO A 6 10.32 -60.69 -24.58
N LEU A 7 9.50 -59.92 -23.85
CA LEU A 7 8.94 -58.66 -24.35
C LEU A 7 10.06 -57.63 -24.50
N THR A 8 10.41 -57.32 -25.75
CA THR A 8 11.24 -56.17 -26.12
C THR A 8 10.51 -54.88 -25.74
N GLN A 9 11.06 -54.07 -24.83
CA GLN A 9 10.61 -52.69 -24.63
C GLN A 9 10.84 -51.92 -25.94
N VAL A 10 9.74 -51.54 -26.59
CA VAL A 10 9.77 -50.63 -27.74
C VAL A 10 9.84 -49.21 -27.17
N ASP A 11 11.04 -48.63 -27.14
CA ASP A 11 11.23 -47.20 -26.93
C ASP A 11 10.66 -46.46 -28.16
N LEU A 12 9.42 -45.98 -28.03
CA LEU A 12 8.81 -45.11 -29.03
C LEU A 12 9.58 -43.77 -29.06
N PRO A 13 10.02 -43.28 -30.23
CA PRO A 13 10.69 -41.99 -30.31
C PRO A 13 9.72 -40.89 -29.89
N VAL A 14 10.06 -40.17 -28.81
CA VAL A 14 9.36 -38.95 -28.41
C VAL A 14 9.49 -37.97 -29.57
N ASN A 15 8.37 -37.69 -30.24
CA ASN A 15 8.34 -36.80 -31.39
C ASN A 15 8.53 -35.35 -30.92
N GLU A 16 9.77 -34.87 -30.90
CA GLU A 16 10.15 -33.52 -30.48
C GLU A 16 9.33 -32.41 -31.18
N ASN A 17 8.82 -32.67 -32.39
CA ASN A 17 8.00 -31.71 -33.12
C ASN A 17 6.60 -31.57 -32.51
N TYR A 18 6.03 -32.66 -32.00
CA TYR A 18 4.72 -32.64 -31.32
C TYR A 18 4.82 -31.95 -29.94
N GLU A 19 5.94 -32.15 -29.25
CA GLU A 19 6.22 -31.48 -27.99
C GLU A 19 6.47 -29.98 -28.18
N LYS A 20 7.16 -29.58 -29.26
CA LYS A 20 7.30 -28.16 -29.65
C LYS A 20 5.97 -27.52 -30.04
N GLU A 21 5.13 -28.18 -30.85
CA GLU A 21 3.81 -27.65 -31.24
C GLU A 21 2.84 -27.53 -30.06
N THR A 22 2.86 -28.49 -29.14
CA THR A 22 2.07 -28.41 -27.90
C THR A 22 2.60 -27.30 -26.99
N LEU A 23 3.91 -27.16 -26.82
CA LEU A 23 4.52 -26.07 -26.04
C LEU A 23 4.16 -24.70 -26.64
N ASP A 24 4.36 -24.49 -27.95
CA ASP A 24 4.06 -23.24 -28.65
C ASP A 24 2.56 -22.90 -28.59
N SER A 25 1.66 -23.88 -28.76
CA SER A 25 0.22 -23.64 -28.63
C SER A 25 -0.18 -23.27 -27.19
N THR A 26 0.43 -23.87 -26.16
CA THR A 26 0.25 -23.41 -24.77
C THR A 26 0.79 -22.00 -24.54
N HIS A 27 1.96 -21.66 -25.07
CA HIS A 27 2.54 -20.32 -24.96
C HIS A 27 1.68 -19.25 -25.63
N ILE A 28 1.18 -19.51 -26.85
CA ILE A 28 0.28 -18.62 -27.57
C ILE A 28 -1.05 -18.48 -26.82
N SER A 29 -1.61 -19.57 -26.28
CA SER A 29 -2.84 -19.52 -25.49
C SER A 29 -2.68 -18.74 -24.18
N CYS A 30 -1.50 -18.82 -23.54
CA CYS A 30 -1.18 -18.04 -22.35
C CYS A 30 -0.99 -16.56 -22.69
N ALA A 31 -0.28 -16.26 -23.79
CA ALA A 31 -0.05 -14.90 -24.25
C ALA A 31 -1.37 -14.19 -24.61
N ASN A 32 -2.27 -14.85 -25.35
CA ASN A 32 -3.59 -14.28 -25.68
C ASN A 32 -4.43 -14.02 -24.43
N ARG A 33 -4.42 -14.94 -23.45
CA ARG A 33 -5.10 -14.74 -22.16
C ARG A 33 -4.50 -13.58 -21.36
N TRP A 34 -3.19 -13.38 -21.48
CA TRP A 34 -2.45 -12.25 -20.91
C TRP A 34 -2.90 -10.92 -21.52
N PHE A 35 -2.93 -10.83 -22.84
CA PHE A 35 -3.37 -9.64 -23.57
C PHE A 35 -4.82 -9.30 -23.26
N GLU A 36 -5.74 -10.28 -23.29
CA GLU A 36 -7.14 -10.04 -22.95
C GLU A 36 -7.32 -9.52 -21.51
N LYS A 37 -6.53 -10.04 -20.55
CA LYS A 37 -6.64 -9.60 -19.16
C LYS A 37 -6.04 -8.21 -18.93
N ILE A 38 -4.92 -7.88 -19.58
CA ILE A 38 -4.30 -6.54 -19.54
C ILE A 38 -5.23 -5.48 -20.14
N PHE A 39 -5.96 -5.82 -21.21
CA PHE A 39 -6.93 -4.91 -21.83
C PHE A 39 -8.34 -5.01 -21.21
N SER A 40 -8.50 -5.73 -20.11
CA SER A 40 -9.80 -5.82 -19.43
C SER A 40 -10.16 -4.52 -18.72
N ARG A 41 -11.47 -4.22 -18.67
CA ARG A 41 -11.99 -3.07 -17.92
C ARG A 41 -11.66 -3.13 -16.42
N GLU A 42 -11.59 -4.34 -15.86
CA GLU A 42 -11.27 -4.57 -14.45
C GLU A 42 -9.80 -4.24 -14.14
N PHE A 43 -8.87 -4.64 -15.02
CA PHE A 43 -7.48 -4.25 -14.90
C PHE A 43 -7.30 -2.74 -15.02
N ALA A 44 -7.93 -2.11 -16.02
CA ALA A 44 -7.87 -0.66 -16.19
C ALA A 44 -8.37 0.07 -14.93
N LYS A 45 -9.53 -0.35 -14.38
CA LYS A 45 -10.09 0.23 -13.15
C LYS A 45 -9.13 0.08 -11.96
N THR A 46 -8.51 -1.08 -11.81
CA THR A 46 -7.51 -1.36 -10.77
C THR A 46 -6.28 -0.47 -10.92
N PHE A 47 -5.71 -0.44 -12.12
CA PHE A 47 -4.52 0.33 -12.44
C PHE A 47 -4.74 1.82 -12.20
N PHE A 48 -5.82 2.41 -12.76
CA PHE A 48 -6.11 3.83 -12.59
C PHE A 48 -6.40 4.20 -11.13
N THR A 49 -7.05 3.33 -10.36
CA THR A 49 -7.26 3.56 -8.93
C THR A 49 -5.93 3.55 -8.17
N GLY A 50 -5.04 2.61 -8.48
CA GLY A 50 -3.69 2.57 -7.92
C GLY A 50 -2.88 3.82 -8.25
N GLN A 51 -2.92 4.30 -9.49
CA GLN A 51 -2.21 5.53 -9.89
C GLN A 51 -2.83 6.78 -9.24
N PHE A 52 -4.16 6.83 -9.09
CA PHE A 52 -4.82 7.91 -8.37
C PHE A 52 -4.42 7.93 -6.88
N LEU A 53 -4.41 6.77 -6.23
CA LEU A 53 -3.93 6.62 -4.85
C LEU A 53 -2.47 7.03 -4.72
N SER A 54 -1.62 6.62 -5.67
CA SER A 54 -0.21 7.02 -5.72
C SER A 54 -0.04 8.53 -5.80
N LEU A 55 -0.88 9.20 -6.60
CA LEU A 55 -0.86 10.67 -6.71
C LEU A 55 -1.29 11.34 -5.41
N MET A 56 -2.32 10.82 -4.74
CA MET A 56 -2.75 11.33 -3.43
C MET A 56 -1.67 11.13 -2.37
N LEU A 57 -1.03 9.96 -2.33
CA LEU A 57 0.07 9.66 -1.41
C LEU A 57 1.27 10.59 -1.67
N CYS A 58 1.66 10.78 -2.94
CA CYS A 58 2.66 11.78 -3.33
C CYS A 58 2.27 13.20 -2.85
N GLY A 59 1.01 13.60 -3.04
CA GLY A 59 0.49 14.88 -2.55
C GLY A 59 0.68 15.06 -1.04
N THR A 60 0.42 14.03 -0.24
CA THR A 60 0.66 14.07 1.22
C THR A 60 2.14 14.19 1.56
N ALA A 61 3.03 13.47 0.86
CA ALA A 61 4.47 13.54 1.09
C ALA A 61 5.04 14.92 0.74
N VAL A 62 4.65 15.49 -0.42
CA VAL A 62 5.13 16.80 -0.89
C VAL A 62 4.64 17.91 0.04
N THR A 63 3.36 17.90 0.42
CA THR A 63 2.81 18.93 1.32
C THR A 63 3.37 18.83 2.74
N SER A 64 3.60 17.62 3.25
CA SER A 64 4.32 17.40 4.51
C SER A 64 5.75 17.93 4.45
N GLY A 65 6.48 17.65 3.38
CA GLY A 65 7.82 18.18 3.16
C GLY A 65 7.86 19.72 3.09
N LEU A 66 6.89 20.34 2.42
CA LEU A 66 6.75 21.80 2.39
C LEU A 66 6.47 22.38 3.79
N LEU A 67 5.60 21.76 4.58
CA LEU A 67 5.33 22.20 5.96
C LEU A 67 6.58 22.11 6.84
N GLN A 68 7.39 21.06 6.67
CA GLN A 68 8.65 20.90 7.38
C GLN A 68 9.67 21.98 7.01
N GLN A 69 9.75 22.38 5.73
CA GLN A 69 10.60 23.50 5.29
C GLN A 69 10.18 24.84 5.92
N TYR A 70 8.90 25.01 6.22
CA TYR A 70 8.39 26.17 6.97
C TYR A 70 8.50 26.03 8.50
N GLY A 71 9.17 24.99 8.99
CA GLY A 71 9.41 24.77 10.42
C GLY A 71 8.27 24.09 11.17
N ILE A 72 7.23 23.63 10.48
CA ILE A 72 6.08 22.94 11.08
C ILE A 72 6.33 21.43 11.05
N ASN A 73 6.83 20.90 12.16
CA ASN A 73 7.02 19.47 12.37
C ASN A 73 5.92 18.90 13.29
N ALA A 74 4.70 18.81 12.77
CA ALA A 74 3.52 18.36 13.51
C ALA A 74 2.75 17.24 12.78
N PRO A 75 3.37 16.06 12.60
CA PRO A 75 2.78 14.93 11.87
C PRO A 75 1.44 14.44 12.43
N THR A 76 1.30 14.32 13.75
CA THR A 76 0.06 13.85 14.35
C THR A 76 -1.08 14.83 14.09
N SER A 77 -0.80 16.13 14.16
CA SER A 77 -1.80 17.17 13.90
C SER A 77 -2.20 17.28 12.43
N GLN A 78 -1.28 16.96 11.50
CA GLN A 78 -1.60 16.84 10.08
C GLN A 78 -2.59 15.69 9.81
N CYS A 79 -2.35 14.51 10.39
CA CYS A 79 -3.25 13.35 10.26
C CYS A 79 -4.56 13.52 11.04
N PHE A 80 -4.57 14.25 12.16
CA PHE A 80 -5.76 14.50 12.97
C PHE A 80 -6.93 15.06 12.15
N LEU A 81 -6.65 16.05 11.27
CA LEU A 81 -7.68 16.63 10.41
C LEU A 81 -8.33 15.60 9.48
N ASN A 82 -7.55 14.65 8.94
CA ASN A 82 -8.09 13.57 8.14
C ASN A 82 -9.05 12.68 8.95
N TYR A 83 -8.65 12.25 10.15
CA TYR A 83 -9.54 11.43 10.98
C TYR A 83 -10.82 12.17 11.37
N VAL A 84 -10.74 13.47 11.64
CA VAL A 84 -11.90 14.31 11.93
C VAL A 84 -12.82 14.40 10.70
N LEU A 85 -12.26 14.61 9.51
CA LEU A 85 -13.03 14.61 8.26
C LEU A 85 -13.73 13.28 8.01
N LEU A 86 -13.03 12.15 8.20
CA LEU A 86 -13.61 10.81 8.10
C LEU A 86 -14.74 10.60 9.11
N SER A 87 -14.54 11.04 10.36
CA SER A 87 -15.54 10.99 11.42
C SER A 87 -16.79 11.81 11.07
N ILE A 88 -16.63 13.04 10.57
CA ILE A 88 -17.75 13.90 10.20
C ILE A 88 -18.51 13.31 8.99
N VAL A 89 -17.80 12.93 7.93
CA VAL A 89 -18.44 12.49 6.68
C VAL A 89 -19.04 11.09 6.84
N TYR A 90 -18.24 10.10 7.21
CA TYR A 90 -18.68 8.70 7.27
C TYR A 90 -19.32 8.36 8.61
N GLY A 91 -18.77 8.87 9.72
CA GLY A 91 -19.37 8.69 11.05
C GLY A 91 -20.71 9.43 11.17
N GLY A 92 -20.79 10.67 10.67
CA GLY A 92 -22.04 11.41 10.56
C GLY A 92 -23.09 10.70 9.69
N TYR A 93 -22.68 10.19 8.52
CA TYR A 93 -23.55 9.36 7.67
C TYR A 93 -24.07 8.11 8.40
N LEU A 94 -23.22 7.40 9.14
CA LEU A 94 -23.62 6.24 9.95
C LEU A 94 -24.53 6.60 11.13
N GLY A 95 -24.36 7.78 11.70
CA GLY A 95 -25.20 8.31 12.79
C GLY A 95 -26.60 8.69 12.32
N CYS A 96 -26.71 9.30 11.13
CA CYS A 96 -27.98 9.70 10.55
C CYS A 96 -28.76 8.55 9.89
N ARG A 97 -28.10 7.42 9.62
CA ARG A 97 -28.74 6.25 9.01
C ARG A 97 -29.66 5.54 10.01
N SER A 98 -30.95 5.51 9.70
CA SER A 98 -31.93 4.67 10.42
C SER A 98 -31.82 3.22 9.93
N GLY A 99 -31.45 2.29 10.81
CA GLY A 99 -31.33 0.85 10.52
C GLY A 99 -30.71 0.06 11.67
N GLU A 100 -30.77 -1.28 11.59
CA GLU A 100 -30.34 -2.20 12.67
C GLU A 100 -28.83 -2.09 13.02
N ARG A 101 -28.00 -1.74 12.03
CA ARG A 101 -26.57 -1.41 12.24
C ARG A 101 -26.34 0.10 12.32
N THR A 102 -26.89 0.73 13.34
CA THR A 102 -26.58 2.13 13.67
C THR A 102 -25.17 2.24 14.26
N LEU A 103 -24.53 3.40 14.15
CA LEU A 103 -23.22 3.69 14.74
C LEU A 103 -23.08 3.21 16.20
N SER A 104 -24.08 3.51 17.03
CA SER A 104 -24.08 3.12 18.46
C SER A 104 -24.11 1.60 18.67
N CYS A 105 -24.76 0.85 17.78
CA CYS A 105 -24.82 -0.61 17.84
C CYS A 105 -23.44 -1.21 17.55
N ILE A 106 -22.75 -0.68 16.54
CA ILE A 106 -21.44 -1.18 16.11
C ILE A 106 -20.38 -0.86 17.16
N ILE A 107 -20.38 0.36 17.71
CA ILE A 107 -19.47 0.74 18.80
C ILE A 107 -19.66 -0.17 20.02
N LYS A 108 -20.89 -0.52 20.40
CA LYS A 108 -21.15 -1.40 21.55
C LYS A 108 -20.73 -2.85 21.32
N THR A 109 -20.91 -3.38 20.11
CA THR A 109 -20.68 -4.80 19.83
C THR A 109 -19.24 -5.09 19.40
N GLN A 110 -18.67 -4.26 18.54
CA GLN A 110 -17.36 -4.47 17.93
C GLN A 110 -16.40 -3.29 18.06
N GLY A 111 -16.80 -2.21 18.76
CA GLY A 111 -16.01 -0.99 18.84
C GLY A 111 -14.58 -1.18 19.36
N TRP A 112 -14.36 -2.13 20.28
CA TRP A 112 -13.01 -2.40 20.79
C TRP A 112 -12.03 -2.92 19.71
N LYS A 113 -12.52 -3.69 18.73
CA LYS A 113 -11.70 -4.19 17.62
C LYS A 113 -11.29 -3.04 16.70
N TYR A 114 -12.25 -2.18 16.39
CA TYR A 114 -12.01 -0.98 15.60
C TYR A 114 -11.14 0.04 16.34
N ALA A 115 -11.26 0.16 17.66
CA ALA A 115 -10.43 1.04 18.47
C ALA A 115 -8.96 0.57 18.44
N LEU A 116 -8.71 -0.73 18.59
CA LEU A 116 -7.36 -1.28 18.44
C LEU A 116 -6.79 -1.02 17.04
N LEU A 117 -7.60 -1.24 16.01
CA LEU A 117 -7.19 -1.00 14.63
C LEU A 117 -6.90 0.49 14.37
N ALA A 118 -7.70 1.41 14.93
CA ALA A 118 -7.48 2.85 14.85
C ALA A 118 -6.20 3.28 15.57
N VAL A 119 -5.88 2.70 16.73
CA VAL A 119 -4.60 2.96 17.42
C VAL A 119 -3.43 2.52 16.54
N ILE A 120 -3.50 1.31 15.97
CA ILE A 120 -2.46 0.79 15.06
C ILE A 120 -2.28 1.72 13.85
N ASP A 121 -3.37 2.19 13.26
CA ASP A 121 -3.36 3.09 12.11
C ASP A 121 -2.73 4.47 12.44
N VAL A 122 -3.12 5.06 13.56
CA VAL A 122 -2.57 6.35 14.02
C VAL A 122 -1.08 6.23 14.33
N GLU A 123 -0.66 5.16 15.01
CA GLU A 123 0.75 4.94 15.33
C GLU A 123 1.58 4.65 14.08
N ALA A 124 1.06 3.91 13.10
CA ALA A 124 1.76 3.70 11.82
C ALA A 124 2.08 5.03 11.13
N ASN A 125 1.07 5.90 11.01
CA ASN A 125 1.24 7.24 10.44
C ASN A 125 2.23 8.09 11.24
N TYR A 126 2.13 8.09 12.56
CA TYR A 126 3.04 8.84 13.42
C TYR A 126 4.50 8.37 13.26
N LEU A 127 4.74 7.06 13.29
CA LEU A 127 6.09 6.48 13.25
C LEU A 127 6.78 6.72 11.92
N VAL A 128 6.10 6.52 10.79
CA VAL A 128 6.67 6.76 9.45
C VAL A 128 6.96 8.24 9.25
N VAL A 129 6.04 9.13 9.62
CA VAL A 129 6.31 10.58 9.44
C VAL A 129 7.41 11.05 10.39
N LYS A 130 7.47 10.52 11.62
CA LYS A 130 8.57 10.80 12.55
C LYS A 130 9.91 10.30 12.03
N ALA A 131 9.96 9.19 11.29
CA ALA A 131 11.20 8.66 10.72
C ALA A 131 11.88 9.66 9.78
N TYR A 132 11.14 10.50 9.03
CA TYR A 132 11.71 11.56 8.19
C TYR A 132 12.52 12.60 8.98
N SER A 133 12.36 12.71 10.30
CA SER A 133 13.19 13.57 11.15
C SER A 133 14.54 12.94 11.54
N PHE A 134 14.71 11.63 11.34
CA PHE A 134 15.88 10.86 11.81
C PHE A 134 16.64 10.14 10.69
N THR A 135 16.03 9.89 9.54
CA THR A 135 16.65 9.21 8.40
C THR A 135 16.30 9.92 7.07
N SER A 136 16.96 9.55 5.98
CA SER A 136 16.73 10.18 4.67
C SER A 136 15.39 9.75 4.05
N VAL A 137 14.84 10.58 3.17
CA VAL A 137 13.65 10.24 2.36
C VAL A 137 13.84 8.91 1.64
N THR A 138 15.02 8.70 1.05
CA THR A 138 15.33 7.43 0.38
C THR A 138 15.34 6.24 1.32
N SER A 139 15.88 6.36 2.55
CA SER A 139 15.84 5.27 3.52
C SER A 139 14.39 4.94 3.89
N VAL A 140 13.56 5.95 4.17
CA VAL A 140 12.14 5.75 4.46
C VAL A 140 11.42 5.02 3.33
N GLN A 141 11.66 5.38 2.07
CA GLN A 141 11.03 4.71 0.93
C GLN A 141 11.40 3.23 0.82
N VAL A 142 12.68 2.89 1.03
CA VAL A 142 13.15 1.49 1.03
C VAL A 142 12.46 0.70 2.13
N LEU A 143 12.44 1.28 3.33
CA LEU A 143 12.01 0.59 4.54
C LEU A 143 10.49 0.50 4.62
N ASP A 144 9.76 1.48 4.12
CA ASP A 144 8.30 1.43 4.00
C ASP A 144 7.85 0.39 2.96
N SER A 145 8.68 0.11 1.94
CA SER A 145 8.43 -0.99 1.01
C SER A 145 8.44 -2.38 1.68
N PHE A 146 8.96 -2.49 2.91
CA PHE A 146 8.80 -3.69 3.75
C PHE A 146 7.34 -3.98 4.10
N SER A 147 6.44 -2.99 3.97
CA SER A 147 5.00 -3.19 4.10
C SER A 147 4.45 -4.21 3.10
N ILE A 148 5.09 -4.44 1.95
CA ILE A 148 4.68 -5.41 0.92
C ILE A 148 4.85 -6.86 1.40
N PRO A 149 6.06 -7.34 1.77
CA PRO A 149 6.20 -8.69 2.30
C PRO A 149 5.40 -8.87 3.59
N ALA A 150 5.31 -7.83 4.45
CA ALA A 150 4.53 -7.88 5.67
C ALA A 150 3.02 -8.02 5.39
N VAL A 151 2.44 -7.25 4.46
CA VAL A 151 1.01 -7.35 4.13
C VAL A 151 0.70 -8.68 3.45
N MET A 152 1.57 -9.18 2.57
CA MET A 152 1.38 -10.50 1.95
C MET A 152 1.42 -11.62 2.98
N LEU A 153 2.36 -11.58 3.93
CA LEU A 153 2.45 -12.55 5.01
C LEU A 153 1.23 -12.49 5.94
N LEU A 154 0.82 -11.28 6.35
CA LEU A 154 -0.33 -11.09 7.23
C LEU A 154 -1.64 -11.49 6.54
N SER A 155 -1.83 -11.16 5.25
CA SER A 155 -2.99 -11.61 4.47
C SER A 155 -3.01 -13.13 4.29
N TYR A 156 -1.84 -13.78 4.16
CA TYR A 156 -1.75 -15.24 4.16
C TYR A 156 -2.20 -15.85 5.51
N ILE A 157 -1.77 -15.26 6.64
CA ILE A 157 -2.06 -15.78 7.99
C ILE A 157 -3.52 -15.50 8.39
N PHE A 158 -3.96 -14.24 8.31
CA PHE A 158 -5.24 -13.78 8.86
C PHE A 158 -6.40 -13.91 7.88
N LEU A 159 -6.19 -13.57 6.60
CA LEU A 159 -7.22 -13.65 5.57
C LEU A 159 -7.22 -14.99 4.82
N ARG A 160 -6.22 -15.85 5.06
CA ARG A 160 -6.04 -17.16 4.40
C ARG A 160 -5.99 -17.06 2.88
N VAL A 161 -5.37 -15.99 2.38
CA VAL A 161 -5.15 -15.78 0.94
C VAL A 161 -4.14 -16.78 0.41
N LYS A 162 -4.39 -17.38 -0.76
CA LYS A 162 -3.42 -18.22 -1.48
C LYS A 162 -2.73 -17.39 -2.56
N TYR A 163 -1.42 -17.21 -2.43
CA TYR A 163 -0.61 -16.56 -3.43
C TYR A 163 -0.04 -17.57 -4.43
N HIS A 164 -0.34 -17.40 -5.71
CA HIS A 164 0.39 -18.00 -6.81
C HIS A 164 1.81 -17.42 -6.96
N ILE A 165 2.67 -18.20 -7.63
CA ILE A 165 4.05 -17.80 -7.96
C ILE A 165 4.09 -16.46 -8.71
N SER A 166 3.10 -16.16 -9.56
CA SER A 166 3.01 -14.87 -10.26
C SER A 166 2.95 -13.68 -9.31
N HIS A 167 2.27 -13.80 -8.16
CA HIS A 167 2.21 -12.72 -7.17
C HIS A 167 3.55 -12.49 -6.48
N ILE A 168 4.25 -13.58 -6.15
CA ILE A 168 5.58 -13.49 -5.53
C ILE A 168 6.58 -12.87 -6.51
N ILE A 169 6.58 -13.31 -7.77
CA ILE A 169 7.42 -12.74 -8.83
C ILE A 169 7.08 -11.26 -9.04
N GLY A 170 5.79 -10.91 -9.14
CA GLY A 170 5.36 -9.51 -9.31
C GLY A 170 5.85 -8.61 -8.16
N ALA A 171 5.72 -9.07 -6.91
CA ALA A 171 6.20 -8.34 -5.75
C ALA A 171 7.72 -8.16 -5.76
N ILE A 172 8.50 -9.20 -6.11
CA ILE A 172 9.95 -9.10 -6.23
C ILE A 172 10.36 -8.10 -7.31
N ILE A 173 9.68 -8.12 -8.47
CA ILE A 173 9.93 -7.17 -9.56
C ILE A 173 9.67 -5.73 -9.10
N CYS A 174 8.59 -5.48 -8.35
CA CYS A 174 8.30 -4.16 -7.78
C CYS A 174 9.39 -3.71 -6.80
N LEU A 175 9.85 -4.60 -5.90
CA LEU A 175 10.94 -4.30 -4.96
C LEU A 175 12.26 -3.99 -5.68
N ILE A 176 12.56 -4.68 -6.79
CA ILE A 176 13.70 -4.36 -7.65
C ILE A 176 13.54 -2.97 -8.27
N GLY A 177 12.33 -2.61 -8.71
CA GLY A 177 12.02 -1.28 -9.24
C GLY A 177 12.30 -0.16 -8.23
N ILE A 178 11.84 -0.32 -6.98
CA ILE A 178 12.17 0.60 -5.87
C ILE A 178 13.68 0.66 -5.65
N GLY A 179 14.37 -0.49 -5.60
CA GLY A 179 15.83 -0.58 -5.53
C GLY A 179 16.54 0.26 -6.59
N GLY A 180 16.05 0.20 -7.83
CA GLY A 180 16.55 1.02 -8.94
C GLY A 180 16.28 2.52 -8.77
N LEU A 181 15.13 2.88 -8.17
CA LEU A 181 14.77 4.26 -7.86
C LEU A 181 15.74 4.89 -6.84
N ILE A 182 16.09 4.13 -5.81
CA ILE A 182 17.06 4.54 -4.78
C ILE A 182 18.45 4.68 -5.38
N LEU A 183 18.87 3.70 -6.20
CA LEU A 183 20.16 3.76 -6.89
C LEU A 183 20.24 5.02 -7.78
N ALA A 184 19.14 5.36 -8.45
CA ALA A 184 19.06 6.57 -9.27
C ALA A 184 19.22 7.85 -8.42
N ASP A 185 18.60 7.91 -7.25
CA ASP A 185 18.73 9.06 -6.32
C ASP A 185 20.17 9.22 -5.79
N VAL A 186 20.81 8.11 -5.39
CA VAL A 186 22.21 8.11 -4.94
C VAL A 186 23.15 8.55 -6.06
N LEU A 187 22.93 8.09 -7.30
CA LEU A 187 23.75 8.49 -8.46
C LEU A 187 23.49 9.93 -8.90
N ALA A 188 22.27 10.45 -8.72
CA ALA A 188 21.93 11.83 -9.07
C ALA A 188 22.54 12.84 -8.09
N LYS A 189 22.69 12.47 -6.81
CA LYS A 189 23.33 13.29 -5.78
C LYS A 189 24.86 13.18 -5.90
N ASN A 190 25.47 14.04 -6.72
CA ASN A 190 26.90 14.04 -7.04
C ASN A 190 27.87 14.21 -5.84
N HIS A 191 27.41 14.42 -4.61
CA HIS A 191 28.23 14.37 -3.39
C HIS A 191 27.37 13.93 -2.20
N PRO A 192 27.91 13.12 -1.26
CA PRO A 192 27.17 12.76 -0.06
C PRO A 192 27.19 13.97 0.87
N ASP A 193 26.13 14.77 0.86
CA ASP A 193 25.81 15.60 2.01
C ASP A 193 25.48 14.65 3.17
N ILE A 194 26.51 14.24 3.89
CA ILE A 194 26.43 13.69 5.25
C ILE A 194 26.01 14.86 6.14
N SER A 195 24.81 15.38 5.90
CA SER A 195 24.14 16.27 6.85
C SER A 195 23.65 15.37 7.98
N GLN A 196 24.43 15.42 9.06
CA GLN A 196 24.25 14.82 10.38
C GLN A 196 22.78 14.56 10.78
N ALA A 197 22.20 13.45 10.33
CA ALA A 197 21.08 12.83 11.01
C ALA A 197 21.65 12.12 12.24
N SER A 198 21.46 12.71 13.42
CA SER A 198 22.16 12.29 14.64
C SER A 198 21.82 10.89 15.13
N ASN A 199 20.83 10.20 14.53
CA ASN A 199 20.51 8.79 14.82
C ASN A 199 19.78 8.09 13.64
N ILE A 200 20.45 7.92 12.49
CA ILE A 200 19.92 7.16 11.34
C ILE A 200 19.29 5.80 11.75
N PRO A 201 19.91 4.98 12.63
CA PRO A 201 19.35 3.67 12.99
C PRO A 201 18.00 3.77 13.71
N VAL A 202 17.75 4.86 14.44
CA VAL A 202 16.47 5.08 15.12
C VAL A 202 15.39 5.36 14.09
N GLY A 203 15.68 6.18 13.08
CA GLY A 203 14.77 6.43 11.96
C GLY A 203 14.42 5.15 11.20
N ASP A 204 15.43 4.32 10.93
CA ASP A 204 15.23 3.07 10.19
C ASP A 204 14.37 2.07 10.98
N VAL A 205 14.60 1.90 12.28
CA VAL A 205 13.77 1.04 13.16
C VAL A 205 12.33 1.56 13.25
N LEU A 206 12.15 2.87 13.40
CA LEU A 206 10.82 3.50 13.42
C LEU A 206 10.07 3.24 12.11
N CYS A 207 10.76 3.36 10.97
CA CYS A 207 10.15 3.14 9.66
C CYS A 207 9.73 1.69 9.45
N ILE A 208 10.59 0.70 9.76
CA ILE A 208 10.23 -0.72 9.67
C ILE A 208 9.05 -1.04 10.58
N PHE A 209 9.05 -0.51 11.81
CA PHE A 209 7.94 -0.74 12.74
C PHE A 209 6.64 -0.11 12.24
N GLY A 210 6.70 1.11 11.69
CA GLY A 210 5.59 1.77 11.02
C GLY A 210 5.05 0.97 9.84
N ALA A 211 5.93 0.44 8.98
CA ALA A 211 5.57 -0.39 7.84
C ALA A 211 4.81 -1.66 8.26
N ILE A 212 5.24 -2.33 9.33
CA ILE A 212 4.53 -3.49 9.89
C ILE A 212 3.14 -3.10 10.39
N LEU A 213 3.01 -1.97 11.11
CA LEU A 213 1.72 -1.50 11.60
C LEU A 213 0.79 -1.09 10.44
N TYR A 214 1.31 -0.45 9.38
CA TYR A 214 0.54 -0.20 8.16
C TYR A 214 0.06 -1.50 7.53
N SER A 215 0.89 -2.54 7.45
CA SER A 215 0.44 -3.84 6.96
C SER A 215 -0.68 -4.42 7.82
N VAL A 216 -0.59 -4.33 9.16
CA VAL A 216 -1.67 -4.77 10.05
C VAL A 216 -2.95 -3.96 9.84
N SER A 217 -2.84 -2.63 9.72
CA SER A 217 -3.96 -1.73 9.44
C SER A 217 -4.63 -2.11 8.11
N ASN A 218 -3.84 -2.27 7.05
CA ASN A 218 -4.31 -2.61 5.70
C ASN A 218 -4.97 -3.99 5.62
N VAL A 219 -4.43 -5.01 6.31
CA VAL A 219 -5.09 -6.34 6.38
C VAL A 219 -6.39 -6.27 7.18
N GLY A 220 -6.42 -5.48 8.26
CA GLY A 220 -7.64 -5.21 9.02
C GLY A 220 -8.69 -4.49 8.18
N GLU A 221 -8.28 -3.48 7.40
CA GLU A 221 -9.12 -2.80 6.43
C GLU A 221 -9.70 -3.78 5.42
N GLU A 222 -8.87 -4.61 4.79
CA GLU A 222 -9.31 -5.62 3.83
C GLU A 222 -10.35 -6.57 4.43
N TYR A 223 -10.13 -7.05 5.65
CA TYR A 223 -11.10 -7.86 6.35
C TYR A 223 -12.44 -7.12 6.51
N VAL A 224 -12.42 -5.89 7.00
CA VAL A 224 -13.65 -5.14 7.28
C VAL A 224 -14.38 -4.79 5.99
N VAL A 225 -13.72 -4.21 4.98
CA VAL A 225 -14.39 -3.71 3.77
C VAL A 225 -14.94 -4.83 2.87
N LYS A 226 -14.43 -6.07 3.01
CA LYS A 226 -14.94 -7.26 2.32
C LYS A 226 -16.08 -7.94 3.06
N ASN A 227 -16.21 -7.75 4.38
CA ASN A 227 -17.27 -8.39 5.20
C ASN A 227 -18.38 -7.41 5.64
N PHE A 228 -18.08 -6.12 5.71
CA PHE A 228 -18.95 -5.06 6.21
C PHE A 228 -18.93 -3.85 5.26
N ALA A 229 -19.78 -2.86 5.53
CA ALA A 229 -19.86 -1.67 4.68
C ALA A 229 -18.60 -0.80 4.81
N ARG A 230 -18.10 -0.23 3.71
CA ARG A 230 -16.95 0.71 3.77
C ARG A 230 -17.19 1.90 4.68
N SER A 231 -18.42 2.42 4.71
CA SER A 231 -18.76 3.54 5.59
C SER A 231 -18.65 3.16 7.07
N GLU A 232 -18.85 1.89 7.43
CA GLU A 232 -18.61 1.38 8.78
C GLU A 232 -17.13 1.46 9.15
N PHE A 233 -16.25 0.96 8.29
CA PHE A 233 -14.80 1.05 8.49
C PHE A 233 -14.35 2.52 8.63
N LEU A 234 -14.61 3.34 7.60
CA LEU A 234 -14.14 4.72 7.53
C LEU A 234 -14.71 5.58 8.67
N GLY A 235 -15.99 5.40 9.00
CA GLY A 235 -16.64 6.18 10.05
C GLY A 235 -16.08 5.85 11.44
N ILE A 236 -15.90 4.57 11.76
CA ILE A 236 -15.45 4.15 13.09
C ILE A 236 -13.95 4.39 13.27
N ILE A 237 -13.13 4.12 12.24
CA ILE A 237 -11.70 4.49 12.24
C ILE A 237 -11.55 6.01 12.37
N GLY A 238 -12.36 6.79 11.65
CA GLY A 238 -12.37 8.25 11.78
C GLY A 238 -12.66 8.70 13.22
N ILE A 239 -13.69 8.14 13.86
CA ILE A 239 -14.06 8.51 15.24
C ILE A 239 -12.95 8.16 16.23
N PHE A 240 -12.53 6.90 16.31
CA PHE A 240 -11.49 6.48 17.26
C PHE A 240 -10.13 7.11 16.93
N GLY A 241 -9.78 7.19 15.65
CA GLY A 241 -8.56 7.83 15.17
C GLY A 241 -8.51 9.31 15.55
N SER A 242 -9.63 10.03 15.48
CA SER A 242 -9.70 11.44 15.92
C SER A 242 -9.41 11.58 17.41
N PHE A 243 -9.95 10.69 18.25
CA PHE A 243 -9.68 10.72 19.69
C PHE A 243 -8.21 10.41 20.00
N VAL A 244 -7.66 9.35 19.40
CA VAL A 244 -6.27 8.92 19.64
C VAL A 244 -5.29 9.97 19.13
N SER A 245 -5.41 10.38 17.85
CA SER A 245 -4.53 11.39 17.26
C SER A 245 -4.68 12.76 17.92
N GLY A 246 -5.89 13.14 18.37
CA GLY A 246 -6.11 14.40 19.10
C GLY A 246 -5.39 14.41 20.45
N ILE A 247 -5.50 13.33 21.23
CA ILE A 247 -4.78 13.19 22.51
C ILE A 247 -3.26 13.22 22.25
N GLN A 248 -2.79 12.48 21.25
CA GLN A 248 -1.37 12.39 20.90
C GLN A 248 -0.81 13.73 20.40
N ALA A 249 -1.58 14.50 19.62
CA ALA A 249 -1.20 15.85 19.18
C ALA A 249 -1.03 16.80 20.36
N ILE A 250 -1.95 16.77 21.34
CA ILE A 250 -1.87 17.60 22.55
C ILE A 250 -0.64 17.22 23.39
N ILE A 251 -0.30 15.95 23.49
CA ILE A 251 0.83 15.50 24.34
C ILE A 251 2.18 15.74 23.66
N LEU A 252 2.29 15.48 22.35
CA LEU A 252 3.58 15.43 21.65
C LEU A 252 3.92 16.70 20.87
N GLU A 253 2.91 17.49 20.49
CA GLU A 253 3.10 18.57 19.51
C GLU A 253 2.64 19.95 20.01
N ARG A 254 2.09 20.03 21.24
CA ARG A 254 1.63 21.29 21.85
C ARG A 254 2.67 22.41 21.76
N ASP A 255 3.91 22.12 22.13
CA ASP A 255 4.97 23.13 22.19
C ASP A 255 5.50 23.52 20.80
N ARG A 256 5.13 22.78 19.74
CA ARG A 256 5.52 23.10 18.35
C ARG A 256 4.62 24.11 17.67
N PHE A 257 3.52 24.48 18.31
CA PHE A 257 2.59 25.50 17.81
C PHE A 257 2.84 26.89 18.39
N GLU A 258 3.83 27.05 19.27
CA GLU A 258 4.21 28.34 19.80
C GLU A 258 4.80 29.22 18.67
N GLY A 259 4.10 30.32 18.36
CA GLY A 259 4.56 31.30 17.35
C GLY A 259 4.24 30.96 15.90
N VAL A 260 3.44 29.91 15.63
CA VAL A 260 3.01 29.57 14.26
C VAL A 260 1.86 30.46 13.82
N ASP A 261 2.03 31.16 12.70
CA ASP A 261 0.94 31.87 12.04
C ASP A 261 0.12 30.93 11.14
N PHE A 262 -0.89 30.30 11.72
CA PHE A 262 -1.79 29.37 11.03
C PHE A 262 -2.58 30.01 9.89
N LEU A 263 -2.72 31.34 9.84
CA LEU A 263 -3.46 32.04 8.78
C LEU A 263 -2.57 32.37 7.58
N SER A 264 -1.25 32.18 7.70
CA SER A 264 -0.35 32.32 6.57
C SER A 264 -0.73 31.33 5.47
N VAL A 265 -1.01 31.83 4.27
CA VAL A 265 -1.36 31.01 3.10
C VAL A 265 -0.32 29.94 2.82
N LYS A 266 0.96 30.21 3.14
CA LYS A 266 2.08 29.28 2.96
C LYS A 266 1.99 28.04 3.86
N ILE A 267 1.28 28.14 4.98
CA ILE A 267 1.08 27.06 5.96
C ILE A 267 -0.30 26.44 5.75
N LEU A 268 -1.33 27.28 5.69
CA LEU A 268 -2.72 26.86 5.60
C LEU A 268 -3.00 26.03 4.34
N LEU A 269 -2.49 26.47 3.18
CA LEU A 269 -2.78 25.83 1.90
C LEU A 269 -2.17 24.41 1.82
N PRO A 270 -0.86 24.17 2.12
CA PRO A 270 -0.33 22.81 2.19
C PRO A 270 -1.05 21.93 3.20
N TRP A 271 -1.49 22.46 4.33
CA TRP A 271 -2.17 21.69 5.37
C TRP A 271 -3.58 21.24 4.95
N ILE A 272 -4.34 22.13 4.31
CA ILE A 272 -5.64 21.78 3.71
C ILE A 272 -5.44 20.76 2.60
N LEU A 273 -4.46 20.98 1.72
CA LEU A 273 -4.18 20.06 0.61
C LEU A 273 -3.75 18.69 1.11
N TYR A 274 -2.90 18.62 2.14
CA TYR A 274 -2.53 17.39 2.83
C TYR A 274 -3.79 16.64 3.31
N SER A 275 -4.68 17.35 4.00
CA SER A 275 -5.91 16.77 4.56
C SER A 275 -6.84 16.24 3.47
N ILE A 276 -6.99 16.97 2.35
CA ILE A 276 -7.80 16.54 1.20
C ILE A 276 -7.18 15.30 0.54
N CYS A 277 -5.87 15.29 0.29
CA CYS A 277 -5.17 14.16 -0.30
C CYS A 277 -5.31 12.91 0.57
N LEU A 278 -5.09 13.03 1.89
CA LEU A 278 -5.18 11.91 2.82
C LEU A 278 -6.63 11.39 2.96
N PHE A 279 -7.61 12.30 3.01
CA PHE A 279 -9.04 11.92 3.02
C PHE A 279 -9.44 11.15 1.77
N LEU A 280 -9.01 11.62 0.59
CA LEU A 280 -9.24 10.92 -0.68
C LEU A 280 -8.49 9.59 -0.73
N LEU A 281 -7.26 9.53 -0.22
CA LEU A 281 -6.48 8.30 -0.12
C LEU A 281 -7.28 7.23 0.65
N TYR A 282 -7.69 7.51 1.90
CA TYR A 282 -8.46 6.56 2.71
C TYR A 282 -9.79 6.18 2.05
N SER A 283 -10.51 7.16 1.52
CA SER A 283 -11.83 6.94 0.91
C SER A 283 -11.78 6.07 -0.35
N ILE A 284 -10.76 6.26 -1.19
CA ILE A 284 -10.60 5.51 -2.44
C ILE A 284 -9.86 4.18 -2.19
N MET A 285 -8.96 4.10 -1.22
CA MET A 285 -8.24 2.88 -0.86
C MET A 285 -9.22 1.77 -0.46
N THR A 286 -10.23 2.10 0.35
CA THR A 286 -11.30 1.15 0.69
C THR A 286 -12.08 0.67 -0.54
N ILE A 287 -12.26 1.49 -1.59
CA ILE A 287 -12.86 1.03 -2.86
C ILE A 287 -11.90 0.08 -3.54
N GLY A 288 -10.64 0.47 -3.67
CA GLY A 288 -9.56 -0.31 -4.27
C GLY A 288 -9.48 -1.72 -3.72
N ILE A 289 -9.45 -1.83 -2.39
CA ILE A 289 -9.33 -3.10 -1.67
C ILE A 289 -10.58 -3.98 -1.85
N GLN A 290 -11.78 -3.41 -2.00
CA GLN A 290 -13.01 -4.19 -2.17
C GLN A 290 -12.99 -5.06 -3.42
N TYR A 291 -12.48 -4.56 -4.54
CA TYR A 291 -12.40 -5.32 -5.79
C TYR A 291 -11.00 -5.90 -6.07
N THR A 292 -10.03 -5.67 -5.18
CA THR A 292 -8.68 -6.28 -5.25
C THR A 292 -8.27 -6.91 -3.92
N SER A 293 -7.20 -6.42 -3.28
CA SER A 293 -6.67 -6.82 -1.98
C SER A 293 -5.76 -5.72 -1.41
N ALA A 294 -5.47 -5.76 -0.11
CA ALA A 294 -4.51 -4.87 0.51
C ALA A 294 -3.12 -4.98 -0.13
N ALA A 295 -2.69 -6.20 -0.45
CA ALA A 295 -1.40 -6.45 -1.10
C ALA A 295 -1.32 -5.84 -2.51
N ALA A 296 -2.39 -5.95 -3.30
CA ALA A 296 -2.45 -5.35 -4.64
C ALA A 296 -2.35 -3.82 -4.59
N ILE A 297 -3.07 -3.19 -3.65
CA ILE A 297 -3.02 -1.73 -3.48
C ILE A 297 -1.66 -1.27 -2.98
N ASN A 298 -1.04 -1.96 -2.00
CA ASN A 298 0.32 -1.62 -1.53
C ASN A 298 1.37 -1.71 -2.65
N LEU A 299 1.25 -2.67 -3.57
CA LEU A 299 2.09 -2.71 -4.76
C LEU A 299 1.79 -1.56 -5.73
N ALA A 300 0.53 -1.20 -5.89
CA ALA A 300 0.12 -0.16 -6.83
C ALA A 300 0.52 1.25 -6.37
N ILE A 301 0.55 1.52 -5.06
CA ILE A 301 0.95 2.81 -4.50
C ILE A 301 2.46 3.08 -4.57
N LEU A 302 3.29 2.09 -4.94
CA LEU A 302 4.73 2.30 -5.15
C LEU A 302 5.06 3.33 -6.23
N SER A 303 4.15 3.56 -7.17
CA SER A 303 4.29 4.66 -8.13
C SER A 303 4.38 6.03 -7.44
N ALA A 304 3.91 6.17 -6.20
CA ALA A 304 3.99 7.40 -5.42
C ALA A 304 5.43 7.85 -5.19
N ASP A 305 6.37 6.92 -4.99
CA ASP A 305 7.78 7.24 -4.77
C ASP A 305 8.39 7.88 -6.01
N PHE A 306 8.08 7.33 -7.19
CA PHE A 306 8.48 7.92 -8.47
C PHE A 306 7.84 9.29 -8.68
N TYR A 307 6.56 9.46 -8.34
CA TYR A 307 5.89 10.76 -8.45
C TYR A 307 6.47 11.81 -7.49
N ALA A 308 6.78 11.42 -6.25
CA ALA A 308 7.39 12.30 -5.26
C ALA A 308 8.76 12.79 -5.74
N LEU A 309 9.56 11.92 -6.36
CA LEU A 309 10.83 12.30 -6.99
C LEU A 309 10.65 13.22 -8.19
N LEU A 310 9.66 12.97 -9.04
CA LEU A 310 9.37 13.82 -10.19
C LEU A 310 8.97 15.23 -9.74
N VAL A 311 8.12 15.34 -8.72
CA VAL A 311 7.81 16.63 -8.08
C VAL A 311 9.06 17.23 -7.43
N GLY A 312 9.90 16.40 -6.81
CA GLY A 312 11.27 16.71 -6.36
C GLY A 312 12.07 17.49 -7.39
N VAL A 313 12.17 16.94 -8.60
CA VAL A 313 12.90 17.52 -9.73
C VAL A 313 12.28 18.85 -10.18
N PHE A 314 10.95 18.91 -10.37
CA PHE A 314 10.30 20.11 -10.91
C PHE A 314 10.14 21.26 -9.90
N VAL A 315 9.88 20.95 -8.63
CA VAL A 315 9.59 21.94 -7.58
C VAL A 315 10.84 22.33 -6.81
N PHE A 316 11.69 21.35 -6.49
CA PHE A 316 12.88 21.56 -5.66
C PHE A 316 14.18 21.55 -6.46
N ASN A 317 14.10 21.47 -7.80
CA ASN A 317 15.24 21.48 -8.73
C ASN A 317 16.27 20.38 -8.46
N TYR A 318 15.81 19.18 -8.09
CA TYR A 318 16.68 18.01 -7.92
C TYR A 318 17.27 17.55 -9.26
N THR A 319 18.46 16.95 -9.19
CA THR A 319 19.13 16.38 -10.35
C THR A 319 18.40 15.13 -10.85
N PHE A 320 18.25 15.03 -12.15
CA PHE A 320 17.50 13.96 -12.81
C PHE A 320 18.44 12.89 -13.38
N HIS A 321 18.10 11.61 -13.20
CA HIS A 321 18.82 10.49 -13.77
C HIS A 321 17.87 9.58 -14.57
N ILE A 322 18.28 9.10 -15.75
CA ILE A 322 17.41 8.30 -16.65
C ILE A 322 16.94 6.99 -16.02
N LEU A 323 17.68 6.49 -15.03
CA LEU A 323 17.37 5.26 -14.29
C LEU A 323 16.01 5.32 -13.57
N TYR A 324 15.48 6.51 -13.27
CA TYR A 324 14.13 6.66 -12.72
C TYR A 324 13.04 6.10 -13.65
N PHE A 325 13.17 6.25 -14.98
CA PHE A 325 12.20 5.68 -15.91
C PHE A 325 12.26 4.15 -15.98
N PHE A 326 13.47 3.59 -15.90
CA PHE A 326 13.64 2.15 -15.82
C PHE A 326 13.02 1.59 -14.53
N ALA A 327 13.29 2.22 -13.38
CA ALA A 327 12.67 1.87 -12.10
C ALA A 327 11.13 1.86 -12.18
N MET A 328 10.54 2.92 -12.75
CA MET A 328 9.09 3.00 -12.95
C MET A 328 8.57 1.90 -13.89
N ALA A 329 9.29 1.58 -14.96
CA ALA A 329 8.92 0.49 -15.86
C ALA A 329 8.91 -0.87 -15.15
N PHE A 330 9.89 -1.13 -14.27
CA PHE A 330 9.91 -2.33 -13.42
C PHE A 330 8.72 -2.35 -12.45
N ILE A 331 8.39 -1.24 -11.78
CA ILE A 331 7.23 -1.17 -10.88
C ILE A 331 5.93 -1.49 -11.63
N VAL A 332 5.69 -0.85 -12.78
CA VAL A 332 4.50 -1.09 -13.61
C VAL A 332 4.45 -2.54 -14.10
N PHE A 333 5.59 -3.08 -14.57
CA PHE A 333 5.67 -4.46 -15.00
C PHE A 333 5.38 -5.45 -13.86
N GLY A 334 5.89 -5.19 -12.66
CA GLY A 334 5.61 -5.99 -11.46
C GLY A 334 4.13 -5.98 -11.08
N ILE A 335 3.45 -4.83 -11.16
CA ILE A 335 1.99 -4.71 -10.94
C ILE A 335 1.22 -5.52 -11.99
N ILE A 336 1.62 -5.46 -13.25
CA ILE A 336 1.00 -6.26 -14.33
C ILE A 336 1.16 -7.75 -14.01
N VAL A 337 2.38 -8.19 -13.69
CA VAL A 337 2.67 -9.59 -13.37
C VAL A 337 1.89 -10.08 -12.14
N TYR A 338 1.75 -9.22 -11.12
CA TYR A 338 0.93 -9.53 -9.96
C TYR A 338 -0.56 -9.70 -10.31
N SER A 339 -1.07 -8.93 -11.28
CA SER A 339 -2.49 -8.87 -11.63
C SER A 339 -2.95 -9.96 -12.63
N ILE A 340 -2.03 -10.81 -13.14
CA ILE A 340 -2.36 -11.86 -14.11
C ILE A 340 -3.35 -12.87 -13.52
N LYS A 341 -3.14 -13.25 -12.27
CA LYS A 341 -3.99 -14.22 -11.57
C LYS A 341 -4.71 -13.49 -10.46
N ASP A 342 -5.94 -13.90 -10.19
CA ASP A 342 -6.66 -13.36 -9.05
C ASP A 342 -6.26 -14.16 -7.81
N THR A 343 -6.17 -13.50 -6.67
CA THR A 343 -5.87 -14.18 -5.40
C THR A 343 -7.09 -14.99 -4.95
N GLU A 344 -6.90 -16.27 -4.65
CA GLU A 344 -7.98 -17.13 -4.17
C GLU A 344 -8.04 -17.14 -2.63
N ASN A 345 -9.24 -17.06 -2.07
CA ASN A 345 -9.46 -17.33 -0.65
C ASN A 345 -9.50 -18.85 -0.42
N ARG A 346 -8.82 -19.37 0.63
CA ARG A 346 -8.95 -20.78 1.01
C ARG A 346 -10.40 -21.11 1.36
N VAL A 347 -11.08 -21.88 0.52
CA VAL A 347 -12.31 -22.57 0.91
C VAL A 347 -11.95 -23.54 2.06
N PRO A 348 -12.64 -23.50 3.21
CA PRO A 348 -12.43 -24.51 4.24
C PRO A 348 -12.75 -25.88 3.65
N ASN A 349 -11.85 -26.86 3.81
CA ASN A 349 -12.07 -28.23 3.35
C ASN A 349 -13.38 -28.75 3.95
N THR A 350 -14.44 -28.81 3.15
CA THR A 350 -15.60 -29.62 3.49
C THR A 350 -15.10 -31.07 3.53
N PRO A 351 -15.21 -31.80 4.64
CA PRO A 351 -14.87 -33.21 4.63
C PRO A 351 -15.73 -33.88 3.55
N GLN A 352 -15.06 -34.53 2.59
CA GLN A 352 -15.72 -35.35 1.58
C GLN A 352 -16.64 -36.30 2.33
N GLN A 353 -17.95 -36.17 2.11
CA GLN A 353 -18.89 -37.23 2.43
C GLN A 353 -18.46 -38.42 1.58
N LEU A 354 -17.81 -39.38 2.24
CA LEU A 354 -17.67 -40.74 1.76
C LEU A 354 -19.07 -41.35 1.80
N ASP A 355 -19.74 -41.34 0.65
CA ASP A 355 -20.84 -42.28 0.36
C ASP A 355 -20.27 -43.55 -0.27
#